data_AF-A0A557STX2-F1
#
_entry.id   AF-A0A557STX2-F1
#
_cell.length_a   1.000
_cell.length_b   1.000
_cell.length_c   1.000
_cell.angle_alpha   90.00
_cell.angle_beta   90.00
_cell.angle_gamma   90.00
#
_symmetry.space_group_name_H-M   'P 1'
#
loop_
_entity.id
_entity.type
_entity.pdbx_description
1 polymer ?
#
loop_
_entity_poly.entity_id
_entity_poly.type
_entity_poly.pdbx_seq_one_letter_code
_entity_poly.pdbx_strand_id
1 'polypeptide(L)'
;MSVTSFTNKLNLAYITSTILLAILVGTMTVDILLGDLSLVLGNFSWAIPLFILMVIIYAFIQYFTIQTIRKNNEDVEKRNSTVRRVSLGMYFFQYIIISLLLYLTGSMLVRNSYDTSLVMVLIGMSYAATSIIFAMLSLQFIKWYLANRNFLVLLYFVVTIVISFRIIAIIPFYEDLLASVPVERSAESLVPEYNPEIFLNNIYGISSGVANILLWISTSLLLKHYKKKIGNIRYYLVMVVIGLSAAYSMSDFVLTPAVESYFGEVEYWTFTAFQGVLSGIALGIPFWSISIALKNSSKKISYYMLVCGFAFCIFITAGSAIIDHSPYPPFGLVAIMCMQLSSFMLFTALYSSAISISEDIGLRNIIRKNFKEQADLLERIGFAEMEEELLKRTVQISMNEANQMYNTTGIQSTVNELELKKYAEEVLQEIKDTSKT
;
A
#
# COMPACT_ATOMS: atom_id res chain seq x y z
N MET A 1 -12.61 -8.35 32.31
CA MET A 1 -13.26 -7.91 31.05
C MET A 1 -13.61 -9.18 30.27
N SER A 2 -14.89 -9.52 30.11
CA SER A 2 -15.27 -10.83 29.55
C SER A 2 -14.84 -10.96 28.09
N VAL A 3 -14.38 -12.15 27.70
CA VAL A 3 -13.96 -12.50 26.32
C VAL A 3 -15.04 -12.15 25.29
N THR A 4 -16.33 -12.23 25.68
CA THR A 4 -17.49 -11.84 24.87
C THR A 4 -17.59 -10.33 24.60
N SER A 5 -17.18 -9.47 25.52
CA SER A 5 -17.16 -8.01 25.31
C SER A 5 -16.06 -7.57 24.34
N PHE A 6 -14.92 -8.27 24.36
CA PHE A 6 -13.78 -8.00 23.47
C PHE A 6 -14.06 -8.49 22.04
N THR A 7 -14.66 -9.68 21.89
CA THR A 7 -15.00 -10.24 20.57
C THR A 7 -16.06 -9.44 19.83
N ASN A 8 -17.04 -8.84 20.54
CA ASN A 8 -18.06 -7.96 19.96
C ASN A 8 -17.47 -6.61 19.52
N LYS A 9 -16.57 -6.01 20.32
CA LYS A 9 -15.88 -4.76 19.94
C LYS A 9 -15.03 -4.92 18.69
N LEU A 10 -14.36 -6.06 18.53
CA LEU A 10 -13.51 -6.32 17.37
C LEU A 10 -14.32 -6.55 16.08
N ASN A 11 -15.48 -7.21 16.18
CA ASN A 11 -16.40 -7.38 15.05
C ASN A 11 -16.99 -6.04 14.60
N LEU A 12 -17.35 -5.17 15.54
CA LEU A 12 -17.85 -3.82 15.21
C LEU A 12 -16.76 -3.00 14.49
N ALA A 13 -15.54 -2.97 15.03
CA ALA A 13 -14.41 -2.27 14.40
C ALA A 13 -14.10 -2.78 12.98
N TYR A 14 -14.21 -4.10 12.76
CA TYR A 14 -14.06 -4.72 11.45
C TYR A 14 -15.12 -4.21 10.46
N ILE A 15 -16.40 -4.21 10.85
CA ILE A 15 -17.51 -3.74 10.00
C ILE A 15 -17.37 -2.24 9.72
N THR A 16 -17.13 -1.43 10.75
CA THR A 16 -16.96 0.02 10.60
C THR A 16 -15.80 0.35 9.67
N SER A 17 -14.65 -0.32 9.82
CA SER A 17 -13.49 -0.11 8.92
C SER A 17 -13.83 -0.48 7.47
N THR A 18 -14.58 -1.57 7.26
CA THR A 18 -15.00 -2.00 5.93
C THR A 18 -15.88 -0.95 5.25
N ILE A 19 -16.87 -0.43 5.97
CA ILE A 19 -17.80 0.58 5.44
C ILE A 19 -17.06 1.87 5.11
N LEU A 20 -16.23 2.37 6.03
CA LEU A 20 -15.50 3.62 5.83
C LEU A 20 -14.50 3.51 4.66
N LEU A 21 -13.76 2.42 4.55
CA LEU A 21 -12.82 2.24 3.43
C LEU A 21 -13.54 2.06 2.09
N ALA A 22 -14.73 1.43 2.08
CA ALA A 22 -15.55 1.36 0.87
C ALA A 22 -16.10 2.74 0.45
N ILE A 23 -16.52 3.57 1.41
CA ILE A 23 -16.91 4.97 1.14
C ILE A 23 -15.73 5.73 0.55
N LEU A 24 -14.53 5.59 1.13
CA LEU A 24 -13.33 6.26 0.61
C LEU A 24 -13.03 5.88 -0.84
N VAL A 25 -13.08 4.58 -1.17
CA VAL A 25 -12.89 4.12 -2.56
C VAL A 25 -13.92 4.75 -3.48
N GLY A 26 -15.20 4.77 -3.09
CA GLY A 26 -16.25 5.42 -3.89
C GLY A 26 -16.02 6.92 -4.08
N THR A 27 -15.63 7.64 -3.02
CA THR A 27 -15.27 9.07 -3.09
C THR A 27 -14.10 9.31 -4.02
N MET A 28 -13.06 8.48 -3.96
CA MET A 28 -11.90 8.57 -4.86
C MET A 28 -12.28 8.30 -6.32
N THR A 29 -13.17 7.33 -6.56
CA THR A 29 -13.66 7.07 -7.93
C THR A 29 -14.35 8.29 -8.51
N VAL A 30 -15.21 8.96 -7.73
CA VAL A 30 -15.86 10.19 -8.18
C VAL A 30 -14.83 11.31 -8.37
N ASP A 31 -13.86 11.44 -7.48
CA ASP A 31 -12.77 12.44 -7.59
C ASP A 31 -11.97 12.26 -8.89
N ILE A 32 -11.57 11.02 -9.22
CA ILE A 32 -10.84 10.69 -10.46
C ILE A 32 -11.72 10.97 -11.69
N LEU A 33 -12.96 10.49 -11.69
CA LEU A 33 -13.89 10.70 -12.81
C LEU A 33 -14.09 12.18 -13.10
N LEU A 34 -14.21 13.02 -12.07
CA LEU A 34 -14.37 14.47 -12.27
C LEU A 34 -13.08 15.14 -12.73
N GLY A 35 -11.92 14.63 -12.30
CA GLY A 35 -10.63 15.01 -12.85
C GLY A 35 -10.61 14.81 -14.35
N ASP A 36 -10.84 13.58 -14.80
CA ASP A 36 -10.77 13.22 -16.22
C ASP A 36 -11.86 13.93 -17.05
N LEU A 37 -13.11 13.94 -16.56
CA LEU A 37 -14.23 14.56 -17.30
C LEU A 37 -14.15 16.08 -17.39
N SER A 38 -13.48 16.74 -16.43
CA SER A 38 -13.30 18.20 -16.51
C SER A 38 -12.41 18.63 -17.67
N LEU A 39 -11.61 17.72 -18.24
CA LEU A 39 -10.84 17.96 -19.47
C LEU A 39 -11.78 18.22 -20.67
N VAL A 40 -12.85 17.43 -20.76
CA VAL A 40 -13.77 17.44 -21.91
C VAL A 40 -14.96 18.38 -21.68
N LEU A 41 -15.49 18.40 -20.45
CA LEU A 41 -16.73 19.10 -20.11
C LEU A 41 -16.50 20.47 -19.47
N GLY A 42 -15.26 20.80 -19.12
CA GLY A 42 -14.90 22.02 -18.41
C GLY A 42 -15.36 22.03 -16.94
N ASN A 43 -15.48 23.24 -16.38
CA ASN A 43 -15.76 23.44 -14.96
C ASN A 43 -17.26 23.30 -14.63
N PHE A 44 -17.57 22.64 -13.50
CA PHE A 44 -18.95 22.49 -13.02
C PHE A 44 -19.30 23.53 -11.94
N SER A 45 -20.51 24.10 -11.99
CA SER A 45 -20.97 25.09 -11.00
C SER A 45 -21.06 24.55 -9.57
N TRP A 46 -21.29 23.24 -9.41
CA TRP A 46 -21.36 22.54 -8.12
C TRP A 46 -20.01 21.92 -7.69
N ALA A 47 -18.94 22.15 -8.46
CA ALA A 47 -17.67 21.46 -8.26
C ALA A 47 -17.02 21.79 -6.90
N ILE A 48 -16.97 23.06 -6.51
CA ILE A 48 -16.35 23.49 -5.24
C ILE A 48 -17.04 22.86 -4.02
N PRO A 49 -18.38 22.95 -3.85
CA PRO A 49 -19.07 22.26 -2.76
C PRO A 49 -18.79 20.75 -2.71
N LEU A 50 -18.73 20.09 -3.86
CA LEU A 50 -18.45 18.65 -3.90
C LEU A 50 -17.01 18.34 -3.51
N PHE A 51 -16.03 19.12 -3.99
CA PHE A 51 -14.63 18.97 -3.61
C PHE A 51 -14.43 19.16 -2.10
N ILE A 52 -15.10 20.16 -1.50
CA ILE A 52 -15.10 20.35 -0.03
C ILE A 52 -15.64 19.11 0.69
N LEU A 53 -16.75 18.55 0.21
CA LEU A 53 -17.32 17.32 0.77
C LEU A 53 -16.32 16.16 0.70
N MET A 54 -15.61 16.01 -0.42
CA MET A 54 -14.58 14.98 -0.60
C MET A 54 -13.41 15.16 0.38
N VAL A 55 -12.92 16.39 0.59
CA VAL A 55 -11.87 16.70 1.57
C VAL A 55 -12.32 16.38 3.00
N ILE A 56 -13.57 16.67 3.36
CA ILE A 56 -14.14 16.33 4.67
C ILE A 56 -14.22 14.81 4.85
N ILE A 57 -14.72 14.10 3.84
CA ILE A 57 -14.82 12.63 3.87
C ILE A 57 -13.43 12.00 4.02
N TYR A 58 -12.45 12.47 3.24
CA TYR A 58 -11.06 12.05 3.31
C TYR A 58 -10.48 12.23 4.71
N ALA A 59 -10.56 13.46 5.25
CA ALA A 59 -10.01 13.78 6.58
C ALA A 59 -10.65 12.91 7.68
N PHE A 60 -11.97 12.71 7.62
CA PHE A 60 -12.71 11.90 8.59
C PHE A 60 -12.32 10.41 8.52
N ILE A 61 -12.34 9.81 7.33
CA ILE A 61 -12.05 8.38 7.16
C ILE A 61 -10.60 8.08 7.49
N GLN A 62 -9.68 8.95 7.08
CA GLN A 62 -8.26 8.83 7.37
C GLN A 62 -7.97 8.88 8.87
N TYR A 63 -8.56 9.83 9.59
CA TYR A 63 -8.44 9.92 11.05
C TYR A 63 -8.90 8.61 11.71
N PHE A 64 -10.08 8.11 11.32
CA PHE A 64 -10.62 6.87 11.89
C PHE A 64 -9.76 5.64 11.54
N THR A 65 -9.27 5.56 10.30
CA THR A 65 -8.43 4.45 9.83
C THR A 65 -7.14 4.39 10.62
N ILE A 66 -6.46 5.53 10.79
CA ILE A 66 -5.23 5.66 11.58
C ILE A 66 -5.47 5.23 13.03
N GLN A 67 -6.54 5.70 13.66
CA GLN A 67 -6.84 5.35 15.05
C GLN A 67 -7.14 3.86 15.22
N THR A 68 -7.82 3.24 14.25
CA THR A 68 -8.13 1.81 14.30
C THR A 68 -6.87 0.96 14.12
N ILE A 69 -5.99 1.33 13.19
CA ILE A 69 -4.69 0.67 12.99
C ILE A 69 -3.84 0.79 14.26
N ARG A 70 -3.73 2.00 14.83
CA ARG A 70 -2.98 2.25 16.07
C ARG A 70 -3.46 1.36 17.20
N LYS A 71 -4.77 1.30 17.42
CA LYS A 71 -5.38 0.47 18.46
C LYS A 71 -5.10 -1.02 18.27
N ASN A 72 -5.16 -1.51 17.03
CA ASN A 72 -4.92 -2.92 16.73
C ASN A 72 -3.42 -3.29 16.73
N ASN A 73 -2.54 -2.29 16.58
CA ASN A 73 -1.08 -2.45 16.57
C ASN A 73 -0.40 -2.05 17.88
N GLU A 74 -1.12 -1.60 18.91
CA GLU A 74 -0.52 -1.08 20.15
C GLU A 74 0.52 -2.04 20.76
N ASP A 75 0.18 -3.33 20.83
CA ASP A 75 1.08 -4.37 21.34
C ASP A 75 2.31 -4.58 20.45
N VAL A 76 2.13 -4.50 19.13
CA VAL A 76 3.20 -4.69 18.12
C VAL A 76 4.14 -3.48 18.14
N GLU A 77 3.60 -2.26 18.21
CA GLU A 77 4.38 -1.02 18.27
C GLU A 77 5.20 -0.89 19.55
N LYS A 78 4.70 -1.41 20.67
CA LYS A 78 5.48 -1.45 21.92
C LYS A 78 6.72 -2.35 21.81
N ARG A 79 6.64 -3.41 21.00
CA ARG A 79 7.70 -4.43 20.88
C ARG A 79 8.64 -4.19 19.69
N ASN A 80 8.12 -3.69 18.56
CA ASN A 80 8.90 -3.46 17.35
C ASN A 80 9.04 -1.96 17.07
N SER A 81 10.27 -1.45 17.25
CA SER A 81 10.60 -0.03 17.08
C SER A 81 10.48 0.46 15.63
N THR A 82 10.60 -0.41 14.63
CA THR A 82 10.43 -0.04 13.23
C THR A 82 8.98 0.26 12.91
N VAL A 83 8.06 -0.64 13.30
CA VAL A 83 6.62 -0.42 13.13
C VAL A 83 6.19 0.86 13.86
N ARG A 84 6.66 1.05 15.11
CA ARG A 84 6.38 2.26 15.89
C ARG A 84 6.84 3.55 15.21
N ARG A 85 8.08 3.58 14.69
CA ARG A 85 8.63 4.76 14.02
C ARG A 85 7.86 5.12 12.75
N VAL A 86 7.52 4.12 11.94
CA VAL A 86 6.72 4.33 10.72
C VAL A 86 5.32 4.84 11.07
N SER A 87 4.65 4.21 12.04
CA SER A 87 3.34 4.66 12.53
C SER A 87 3.36 6.11 13.01
N LEU A 88 4.30 6.47 13.89
CA LEU A 88 4.40 7.83 14.43
C LEU A 88 4.68 8.86 13.33
N GLY A 89 5.63 8.57 12.43
CA GLY A 89 5.96 9.44 11.31
C GLY A 89 4.73 9.65 10.42
N MET A 90 4.00 8.59 10.13
CA MET A 90 2.80 8.67 9.31
C MET A 90 1.69 9.46 9.98
N TYR A 91 1.47 9.31 11.28
CA TYR A 91 0.43 10.07 11.99
C TYR A 91 0.71 11.57 11.89
N PHE A 92 1.95 11.98 12.14
CA PHE A 92 2.35 13.38 12.02
C PHE A 92 2.21 13.91 10.58
N PHE A 93 2.72 13.17 9.62
CA PHE A 93 2.67 13.53 8.20
C PHE A 93 1.23 13.72 7.69
N GLN A 94 0.32 12.88 8.17
CA GLN A 94 -1.08 12.92 7.80
C GLN A 94 -1.82 14.17 8.29
N TYR A 95 -1.48 14.67 9.48
CA TYR A 95 -2.02 15.96 9.95
C TYR A 95 -1.54 17.12 9.09
N ILE A 96 -0.28 17.12 8.65
CA ILE A 96 0.25 18.16 7.76
C ILE A 96 -0.52 18.20 6.43
N ILE A 97 -0.73 17.03 5.80
CA ILE A 97 -1.45 16.94 4.53
C ILE A 97 -2.90 17.41 4.67
N ILE A 98 -3.61 17.03 5.73
CA ILE A 98 -4.96 17.54 6.00
C ILE A 98 -4.94 19.07 6.18
N SER A 99 -3.99 19.62 6.92
CA SER A 99 -3.87 21.08 7.10
C SER A 99 -3.63 21.82 5.79
N LEU A 100 -2.76 21.30 4.92
CA LEU A 100 -2.48 21.87 3.60
C LEU A 100 -3.69 21.76 2.65
N LEU A 101 -4.41 20.63 2.67
CA LEU A 101 -5.65 20.47 1.91
C LEU A 101 -6.75 21.44 2.37
N LEU A 102 -6.90 21.64 3.68
CA LEU A 102 -7.85 22.62 4.22
C LEU A 102 -7.47 24.05 3.83
N TYR A 103 -6.17 24.37 3.81
CA TYR A 103 -5.69 25.66 3.32
C TYR A 103 -5.99 25.85 1.82
N LEU A 104 -5.72 24.85 0.98
CA LEU A 104 -6.08 24.85 -0.45
C LEU A 104 -7.60 25.01 -0.65
N THR A 105 -8.39 24.32 0.15
CA THR A 105 -9.86 24.40 0.09
C THR A 105 -10.36 25.79 0.49
N GLY A 106 -9.76 26.37 1.53
CA GLY A 106 -10.05 27.74 1.97
C GLY A 106 -9.65 28.79 0.93
N SER A 107 -8.58 28.57 0.16
CA SER A 107 -8.18 29.50 -0.90
C SER A 107 -9.25 29.60 -1.98
N MET A 108 -9.82 28.47 -2.40
CA MET A 108 -10.88 28.46 -3.41
C MET A 108 -12.15 29.18 -2.93
N LEU A 109 -12.49 29.09 -1.64
CA LEU A 109 -13.66 29.78 -1.09
C LEU A 109 -13.49 31.29 -0.98
N VAL A 110 -12.29 31.76 -0.64
CA VAL A 110 -12.03 33.19 -0.38
C VAL A 110 -11.56 33.93 -1.63
N ARG A 111 -10.68 33.31 -2.42
CA ARG A 111 -10.01 33.93 -3.58
C ARG A 111 -10.61 33.50 -4.92
N ASN A 112 -11.50 32.51 -4.95
CA ASN A 112 -11.95 31.85 -6.19
C ASN A 112 -10.78 31.32 -7.04
N SER A 113 -9.67 31.00 -6.39
CA SER A 113 -8.48 30.45 -7.02
C SER A 113 -7.67 29.57 -6.04
N TYR A 114 -6.81 28.73 -6.59
CA TYR A 114 -5.77 28.03 -5.83
C TYR A 114 -4.40 28.18 -6.49
N ASP A 115 -3.34 28.03 -5.69
CA ASP A 115 -1.96 28.08 -6.14
C ASP A 115 -1.52 26.67 -6.60
N THR A 116 -1.07 26.54 -7.84
CA THR A 116 -0.61 25.26 -8.40
C THR A 116 0.66 24.76 -7.72
N SER A 117 1.48 25.66 -7.17
CA SER A 117 2.65 25.30 -6.37
C SER A 117 2.25 24.52 -5.12
N LEU A 118 1.12 24.87 -4.50
CA LEU A 118 0.60 24.14 -3.34
C LEU A 118 0.11 22.74 -3.73
N VAL A 119 -0.52 22.60 -4.88
CA VAL A 119 -0.91 21.29 -5.45
C VAL A 119 0.33 20.44 -5.71
N MET A 120 1.36 21.02 -6.32
CA MET A 120 2.64 20.35 -6.57
C MET A 120 3.30 19.86 -5.27
N VAL A 121 3.33 20.70 -4.22
CA VAL A 121 3.85 20.32 -2.90
C VAL A 121 3.05 19.16 -2.30
N LEU A 122 1.72 19.20 -2.37
CA LEU A 122 0.87 18.11 -1.87
C LEU A 122 1.15 16.80 -2.60
N ILE A 123 1.17 16.82 -3.93
CA ILE A 123 1.47 15.66 -4.78
C ILE A 123 2.86 15.11 -4.47
N GLY A 124 3.89 15.97 -4.48
CA GLY A 124 5.28 15.60 -4.21
C GLY A 124 5.46 15.00 -2.81
N MET A 125 4.84 15.57 -1.79
CA MET A 125 4.84 15.01 -0.44
C MET A 125 4.21 13.61 -0.43
N SER A 126 3.06 13.42 -1.09
CA SER A 126 2.36 12.14 -1.07
C SER A 126 3.13 11.03 -1.79
N TYR A 127 3.67 11.32 -2.97
CA TYR A 127 4.50 10.37 -3.70
C TYR A 127 5.81 10.07 -2.97
N ALA A 128 6.49 11.08 -2.41
CA ALA A 128 7.71 10.85 -1.63
C ALA A 128 7.45 9.93 -0.43
N ALA A 129 6.40 10.19 0.35
CA ALA A 129 6.03 9.34 1.49
C ALA A 129 5.70 7.91 1.04
N THR A 130 4.93 7.78 -0.04
CA THR A 130 4.56 6.48 -0.61
C THR A 130 5.81 5.70 -1.05
N SER A 131 6.74 6.34 -1.75
CA SER A 131 7.98 5.71 -2.20
C SER A 131 8.86 5.27 -1.03
N ILE A 132 9.01 6.11 0.00
CA ILE A 132 9.75 5.76 1.22
C ILE A 132 9.15 4.52 1.88
N ILE A 133 7.82 4.44 2.01
CA ILE A 133 7.16 3.28 2.62
C ILE A 133 7.36 2.01 1.78
N PHE A 134 7.26 2.09 0.45
CA PHE A 134 7.53 0.95 -0.42
C PHE A 134 9.00 0.52 -0.39
N ALA A 135 9.94 1.47 -0.32
CA ALA A 135 11.36 1.16 -0.13
C ALA A 135 11.59 0.43 1.20
N MET A 136 10.97 0.88 2.30
CA MET A 136 11.03 0.19 3.60
C MET A 136 10.40 -1.21 3.54
N LEU A 137 9.28 -1.36 2.83
CA LEU A 137 8.64 -2.65 2.63
C LEU A 137 9.53 -3.61 1.83
N SER A 138 10.23 -3.10 0.82
CA SER A 138 11.19 -3.88 0.04
C SER A 138 12.36 -4.38 0.91
N LEU A 139 12.87 -3.52 1.80
CA LEU A 139 13.90 -3.90 2.77
C LEU A 139 13.41 -5.00 3.71
N GLN A 140 12.12 -5.03 4.02
CA GLN A 140 11.55 -6.12 4.82
C GLN A 140 11.40 -7.42 4.01
N PHE A 141 10.91 -7.33 2.77
CA PHE A 141 10.80 -8.52 1.91
C PHE A 141 12.15 -9.16 1.60
N ILE A 142 13.21 -8.38 1.39
CA ILE A 142 14.54 -8.96 1.17
C ILE A 142 15.07 -9.66 2.42
N LYS A 143 14.85 -9.10 3.63
CA LYS A 143 15.21 -9.79 4.87
C LYS A 143 14.49 -11.13 5.00
N TRP A 144 13.18 -11.14 4.76
CA TRP A 144 12.41 -12.38 4.78
C TRP A 144 12.86 -13.39 3.73
N TYR A 145 13.21 -12.93 2.53
CA TYR A 145 13.76 -13.79 1.49
C TYR A 145 15.13 -14.38 1.86
N LEU A 146 16.00 -13.59 2.50
CA LEU A 146 17.31 -14.04 2.94
C LEU A 146 17.21 -15.10 4.04
N ALA A 147 16.26 -14.95 4.97
CA ALA A 147 16.00 -15.95 6.01
C ALA A 147 15.34 -17.23 5.45
N ASN A 148 14.33 -17.05 4.57
CA ASN A 148 13.61 -18.15 3.95
C ASN A 148 13.55 -17.94 2.43
N ARG A 149 14.46 -18.63 1.72
CA ARG A 149 14.63 -18.55 0.26
C ARG A 149 13.37 -18.99 -0.46
N ASN A 150 12.47 -18.05 -0.68
CA ASN A 150 11.21 -18.28 -1.36
C ASN A 150 11.00 -17.35 -2.54
N PHE A 151 10.59 -17.94 -3.66
CA PHE A 151 10.33 -17.22 -4.90
C PHE A 151 9.20 -16.19 -4.79
N LEU A 152 8.10 -16.49 -4.10
CA LEU A 152 6.99 -15.54 -3.95
C LEU A 152 7.42 -14.32 -3.13
N VAL A 153 8.16 -14.52 -2.04
CA VAL A 153 8.72 -13.43 -1.21
C VAL A 153 9.71 -12.58 -2.02
N LEU A 154 10.59 -13.21 -2.81
CA LEU A 154 11.50 -12.51 -3.73
C LEU A 154 10.75 -11.67 -4.76
N LEU A 155 9.64 -12.19 -5.28
CA LEU A 155 8.85 -11.51 -6.28
C LEU A 155 8.19 -10.25 -5.69
N TYR A 156 7.63 -10.34 -4.48
CA TYR A 156 7.14 -9.15 -3.75
C TYR A 156 8.26 -8.15 -3.41
N PHE A 157 9.48 -8.60 -3.13
CA PHE A 157 10.64 -7.71 -3.02
C PHE A 157 10.88 -6.92 -4.32
N VAL A 158 10.95 -7.61 -5.46
CA VAL A 158 11.18 -6.94 -6.76
C VAL A 158 10.03 -5.97 -7.07
N VAL A 159 8.78 -6.37 -6.85
CA VAL A 159 7.60 -5.52 -7.09
C VAL A 159 7.65 -4.24 -6.27
N THR A 160 7.97 -4.34 -4.98
CA THR A 160 8.00 -3.17 -4.08
C THR A 160 9.14 -2.21 -4.43
N ILE A 161 10.29 -2.70 -4.91
CA ILE A 161 11.35 -1.85 -5.48
C ILE A 161 10.87 -1.12 -6.73
N VAL A 162 10.30 -1.86 -7.69
CA VAL A 162 9.87 -1.28 -8.97
C VAL A 162 8.75 -0.27 -8.76
N ILE A 163 7.82 -0.53 -7.83
CA ILE A 163 6.79 0.46 -7.44
C ILE A 163 7.43 1.71 -6.83
N SER A 164 8.40 1.56 -5.93
CA SER A 164 9.11 2.71 -5.34
C SER A 164 9.82 3.54 -6.42
N PHE A 165 10.47 2.89 -7.39
CA PHE A 165 11.09 3.56 -8.54
C PHE A 165 10.06 4.27 -9.43
N ARG A 166 8.95 3.61 -9.77
CA ARG A 166 7.83 4.22 -10.52
C ARG A 166 7.33 5.50 -9.85
N ILE A 167 7.13 5.48 -8.53
CA ILE A 167 6.65 6.65 -7.77
C ILE A 167 7.72 7.75 -7.72
N ILE A 168 9.00 7.43 -7.75
CA ILE A 168 10.05 8.46 -7.87
C ILE A 168 10.02 9.08 -9.27
N ALA A 169 9.85 8.26 -10.31
CA ALA A 169 9.82 8.71 -11.70
C ALA A 169 8.63 9.61 -12.03
N ILE A 170 7.49 9.48 -11.34
CA ILE A 170 6.31 10.30 -11.61
C ILE A 170 6.40 11.74 -11.05
N ILE A 171 7.25 11.96 -10.04
CA ILE A 171 7.42 13.30 -9.43
C ILE A 171 7.88 14.35 -10.45
N PRO A 172 9.00 14.15 -11.19
CA PRO A 172 9.44 15.13 -12.19
C PRO A 172 8.44 15.28 -13.35
N PHE A 173 7.64 14.25 -13.65
CA PHE A 173 6.56 14.37 -14.63
C PHE A 173 5.50 15.38 -14.19
N TYR A 174 5.03 15.32 -12.94
CA TYR A 174 4.06 16.31 -12.42
C TYR A 174 4.67 17.69 -12.22
N GLU A 175 5.97 17.78 -11.97
CA GLU A 175 6.70 19.05 -11.91
C GLU A 175 6.72 19.74 -13.28
N ASP A 176 7.11 19.04 -14.34
CA ASP A 176 7.09 19.54 -15.72
C ASP A 176 5.68 19.95 -16.15
N LEU A 177 4.70 19.09 -15.85
CA LEU A 177 3.29 19.33 -16.11
C LEU A 177 2.77 20.60 -15.44
N LEU A 178 2.91 20.73 -14.12
CA LEU A 178 2.38 21.87 -13.37
C LEU A 178 3.17 23.16 -13.63
N ALA A 179 4.42 23.07 -14.10
CA ALA A 179 5.18 24.23 -14.57
C ALA A 179 4.63 24.80 -15.89
N SER A 180 3.96 23.99 -16.72
CA SER A 180 3.30 24.45 -17.96
C SER A 180 1.99 25.20 -17.70
N VAL A 181 1.54 25.25 -16.45
CA VAL A 181 0.25 25.74 -16.02
C VAL A 181 0.39 27.11 -15.29
N PRO A 182 -0.57 28.05 -15.41
CA PRO A 182 -0.54 29.29 -14.62
C PRO A 182 -0.43 29.04 -13.11
N VAL A 183 0.35 29.87 -12.42
CA VAL A 183 0.60 29.76 -10.96
C VAL A 183 -0.71 29.85 -10.16
N GLU A 184 -1.63 30.71 -10.58
CA GLU A 184 -2.96 30.79 -10.00
C GLU A 184 -4.00 30.17 -10.95
N ARG A 185 -4.77 29.21 -10.43
CA ARG A 185 -5.85 28.54 -11.15
C ARG A 185 -7.21 28.96 -10.64
N SER A 186 -8.09 29.34 -11.56
CA SER A 186 -9.48 29.74 -11.33
C SER A 186 -10.42 29.08 -12.35
N ALA A 187 -11.72 29.29 -12.20
CA ALA A 187 -12.73 28.77 -13.13
C ALA A 187 -12.59 29.34 -14.57
N GLU A 188 -11.90 30.46 -14.73
CA GLU A 188 -11.67 31.14 -16.02
C GLU A 188 -10.32 30.76 -16.66
N SER A 189 -9.48 30.01 -15.95
CA SER A 189 -8.17 29.60 -16.46
C SER A 189 -8.33 28.66 -17.65
N LEU A 190 -7.63 28.96 -18.74
CA LEU A 190 -7.60 28.10 -19.92
C LEU A 190 -6.98 26.73 -19.58
N VAL A 191 -7.49 25.69 -20.24
CA VAL A 191 -6.85 24.37 -20.23
C VAL A 191 -5.56 24.47 -21.06
N PRO A 192 -4.38 24.21 -20.48
CA PRO A 192 -3.13 24.30 -21.21
C PRO A 192 -3.01 23.11 -22.17
N GLU A 193 -2.49 23.39 -23.36
CA GLU A 193 -2.03 22.36 -24.27
C GLU A 193 -0.65 21.89 -23.80
N TYR A 194 -0.58 20.72 -23.20
CA TYR A 194 0.65 20.17 -22.65
C TYR A 194 1.19 19.04 -23.52
N ASN A 195 2.45 19.17 -23.93
CA ASN A 195 3.21 18.10 -24.57
C ASN A 195 4.32 17.67 -23.60
N PRO A 196 4.19 16.52 -22.91
CA PRO A 196 5.17 16.10 -21.93
C PRO A 196 6.56 15.93 -22.51
N GLU A 197 7.59 16.19 -21.71
CA GLU A 197 8.95 15.80 -22.07
C GLU A 197 8.99 14.30 -22.38
N ILE A 198 9.38 13.95 -23.62
CA ILE A 198 9.37 12.57 -24.13
C ILE A 198 10.13 11.62 -23.20
N PHE A 199 11.27 12.07 -22.65
CA PHE A 199 12.08 11.25 -21.77
C PHE A 199 11.37 10.92 -20.44
N LEU A 200 10.79 11.93 -19.78
CA LEU A 200 10.06 11.74 -18.52
C LEU A 200 8.83 10.86 -18.72
N ASN A 201 8.08 11.09 -19.80
CA ASN A 201 6.93 10.26 -20.16
C ASN A 201 7.33 8.79 -20.40
N ASN A 202 8.44 8.56 -21.10
CA ASN A 202 8.97 7.21 -21.37
C ASN A 202 9.39 6.48 -20.09
N ILE A 203 10.13 7.14 -19.19
CA ILE A 203 10.54 6.52 -17.93
C ILE A 203 9.32 6.19 -17.07
N TYR A 204 8.38 7.12 -16.95
CA TYR A 204 7.17 6.90 -16.18
C TYR A 204 6.34 5.74 -16.76
N GLY A 205 6.04 5.76 -18.06
CA GLY A 205 5.22 4.74 -18.71
C GLY A 205 5.84 3.34 -18.65
N ILE A 206 7.14 3.21 -18.96
CA ILE A 206 7.84 1.92 -18.90
C ILE A 206 7.86 1.40 -17.46
N SER A 207 8.23 2.24 -16.49
CA SER A 207 8.28 1.81 -15.08
C SER A 207 6.89 1.44 -14.54
N SER A 208 5.85 2.16 -14.95
CA SER A 208 4.45 1.88 -14.62
C SER A 208 3.99 0.52 -15.16
N GLY A 209 4.22 0.26 -16.45
CA GLY A 209 3.85 -1.01 -17.06
C GLY A 209 4.62 -2.20 -16.48
N VAL A 210 5.93 -2.06 -16.24
CA VAL A 210 6.73 -3.11 -15.58
C VAL A 210 6.22 -3.37 -14.15
N ALA A 211 5.91 -2.31 -13.38
CA ALA A 211 5.34 -2.45 -12.03
C ALA A 211 4.02 -3.21 -12.05
N ASN A 212 3.11 -2.86 -12.97
CA ASN A 212 1.78 -3.47 -13.06
C ASN A 212 1.85 -4.92 -13.56
N ILE A 213 2.71 -5.24 -14.53
CA ILE A 213 2.94 -6.64 -14.97
C ILE A 213 3.50 -7.48 -13.84
N LEU A 214 4.53 -6.99 -13.13
CA LEU A 214 5.10 -7.71 -12.00
C LEU A 214 4.06 -7.93 -10.90
N LEU A 215 3.28 -6.90 -10.57
CA LEU A 215 2.22 -7.02 -9.58
C LEU A 215 1.14 -8.01 -10.02
N TRP A 216 0.76 -8.01 -11.30
CA TRP A 216 -0.12 -9.02 -11.88
C TRP A 216 0.44 -10.43 -11.70
N ILE A 217 1.69 -10.68 -12.11
CA ILE A 217 2.34 -12.00 -11.96
C ILE A 217 2.40 -12.41 -10.48
N SER A 218 2.74 -11.48 -9.58
CA SER A 218 2.79 -11.71 -8.13
C SER A 218 1.47 -12.22 -7.59
N THR A 219 0.40 -11.47 -7.86
CA THR A 219 -0.92 -11.73 -7.31
C THR A 219 -1.53 -12.95 -7.97
N SER A 220 -1.21 -13.20 -9.24
CA SER A 220 -1.55 -14.42 -9.96
C SER A 220 -1.00 -15.68 -9.32
N LEU A 221 0.28 -15.65 -8.93
CA LEU A 221 0.94 -16.77 -8.25
C LEU A 221 0.43 -16.94 -6.82
N LEU A 222 0.16 -15.84 -6.12
CA LEU A 222 -0.52 -15.89 -4.82
C LEU A 222 -1.89 -16.57 -4.94
N LEU A 223 -2.71 -16.17 -5.92
CA LEU A 223 -4.05 -16.71 -6.17
C LEU A 223 -4.05 -18.12 -6.75
N LYS A 224 -2.98 -18.57 -7.42
CA LYS A 224 -2.90 -19.93 -7.99
C LYS A 224 -3.15 -20.99 -6.91
N HIS A 225 -2.62 -20.76 -5.72
CA HIS A 225 -2.83 -21.64 -4.57
C HIS A 225 -4.28 -21.53 -4.03
N TYR A 226 -4.97 -20.41 -4.29
CA TYR A 226 -6.38 -20.19 -3.94
C TYR A 226 -7.40 -20.73 -4.97
N LYS A 227 -6.93 -21.24 -6.12
CA LYS A 227 -7.78 -21.67 -7.26
C LYS A 227 -8.85 -22.70 -6.87
N LYS A 228 -8.52 -23.67 -6.01
CA LYS A 228 -9.45 -24.73 -5.57
C LYS A 228 -10.67 -24.20 -4.81
N LYS A 229 -10.55 -23.06 -4.11
CA LYS A 229 -11.59 -22.52 -3.22
C LYS A 229 -12.40 -21.39 -3.86
N ILE A 230 -11.75 -20.51 -4.63
CA ILE A 230 -12.46 -19.46 -5.40
C ILE A 230 -13.22 -20.07 -6.60
N GLY A 231 -12.73 -21.20 -7.12
CA GLY A 231 -13.27 -21.85 -8.31
C GLY A 231 -12.62 -21.32 -9.60
N ASN A 232 -12.48 -22.19 -10.60
CA ASN A 232 -11.71 -21.90 -11.82
C ASN A 232 -12.17 -20.63 -12.53
N ILE A 233 -13.49 -20.44 -12.70
CA ILE A 233 -14.05 -19.29 -13.45
C ILE A 233 -13.72 -17.98 -12.75
N ARG A 234 -14.00 -17.88 -11.45
CA ARG A 234 -13.73 -16.66 -10.66
C ARG A 234 -12.23 -16.36 -10.61
N TYR A 235 -11.38 -17.38 -10.53
CA TYR A 235 -9.93 -17.22 -10.60
C TYR A 235 -9.51 -16.58 -11.93
N TYR A 236 -9.92 -17.14 -13.06
CA TYR A 236 -9.57 -16.59 -14.36
C TYR A 236 -10.17 -15.20 -14.61
N LEU A 237 -11.38 -14.91 -14.11
CA LEU A 237 -11.95 -13.57 -14.19
C LEU A 237 -11.09 -12.52 -13.48
N VAL A 238 -10.66 -12.80 -12.24
CA VAL A 238 -9.76 -11.89 -11.49
C VAL A 238 -8.43 -11.71 -12.23
N MET A 239 -7.86 -12.81 -12.75
CA MET A 239 -6.63 -12.79 -13.53
C MET A 239 -6.74 -11.93 -14.80
N VAL A 240 -7.87 -12.02 -15.49
CA VAL A 240 -8.15 -11.27 -16.72
C VAL A 240 -8.36 -9.79 -16.40
N VAL A 241 -9.10 -9.44 -15.33
CA VAL A 241 -9.30 -8.04 -14.94
C VAL A 241 -7.97 -7.36 -14.59
N ILE A 242 -7.13 -8.01 -13.78
CA ILE A 242 -5.80 -7.47 -13.44
C ILE A 242 -4.87 -7.49 -14.67
N GLY A 243 -4.97 -8.50 -15.53
CA GLY A 243 -4.17 -8.59 -16.75
C GLY A 243 -4.52 -7.49 -17.76
N LEU A 244 -5.81 -7.21 -17.97
CA LEU A 244 -6.30 -6.11 -18.81
C LEU A 244 -5.82 -4.76 -18.28
N SER A 245 -5.76 -4.61 -16.95
CA SER A 245 -5.21 -3.44 -16.31
C SER A 245 -3.73 -3.22 -16.61
N ALA A 246 -2.93 -4.26 -16.42
CA ALA A 246 -1.51 -4.21 -16.73
C ALA A 246 -1.26 -3.98 -18.23
N ALA A 247 -2.08 -4.58 -19.09
CA ALA A 247 -2.04 -4.36 -20.53
C ALA A 247 -2.40 -2.91 -20.89
N TYR A 248 -3.41 -2.33 -20.25
CA TYR A 248 -3.80 -0.93 -20.46
C TYR A 248 -2.67 0.04 -20.08
N SER A 249 -2.03 -0.13 -18.93
CA SER A 249 -0.89 0.74 -18.54
C SER A 249 0.32 0.64 -19.47
N MET A 250 0.44 -0.44 -20.25
CA MET A 250 1.43 -0.55 -21.32
C MET A 250 0.90 0.01 -22.66
N SER A 251 -0.42 0.15 -22.78
CA SER A 251 -1.12 0.55 -24.00
C SER A 251 -1.01 2.04 -24.29
N ASP A 252 -0.76 2.88 -23.27
CA ASP A 252 -0.41 4.30 -23.43
C ASP A 252 0.80 4.52 -24.36
N PHE A 253 1.63 3.47 -24.56
CA PHE A 253 2.79 3.47 -25.45
C PHE A 253 2.57 2.90 -26.85
N VAL A 254 1.51 2.10 -27.07
CA VAL A 254 1.39 1.25 -28.28
C VAL A 254 0.00 1.28 -28.93
N LEU A 255 -1.07 1.48 -28.17
CA LEU A 255 -2.46 1.28 -28.62
C LEU A 255 -3.38 2.49 -28.39
N THR A 256 -2.93 3.52 -27.68
CA THR A 256 -3.71 4.74 -27.37
C THR A 256 -4.41 5.33 -28.60
N PRO A 257 -3.73 5.58 -29.75
CA PRO A 257 -4.40 6.13 -30.93
C PRO A 257 -5.47 5.19 -31.52
N ALA A 258 -5.25 3.88 -31.42
CA ALA A 258 -6.19 2.89 -31.93
C ALA A 258 -7.42 2.77 -31.02
N VAL A 259 -7.24 2.78 -29.70
CA VAL A 259 -8.33 2.68 -28.71
C VAL A 259 -9.16 3.97 -28.66
N GLU A 260 -8.52 5.14 -28.67
CA GLU A 260 -9.20 6.44 -28.78
C GLU A 260 -10.06 6.50 -30.06
N SER A 261 -9.64 5.89 -31.16
CA SER A 261 -10.44 5.89 -32.39
C SER A 261 -11.77 5.12 -32.29
N TYR A 262 -11.93 4.24 -31.29
CA TYR A 262 -13.14 3.44 -31.07
C TYR A 262 -14.10 4.04 -30.02
N PHE A 263 -13.62 4.97 -29.18
CA PHE A 263 -14.40 5.59 -28.11
C PHE A 263 -14.54 7.10 -28.35
N GLY A 264 -15.65 7.71 -27.93
CA GLY A 264 -15.65 9.15 -27.74
C GLY A 264 -14.80 9.52 -26.52
N GLU A 265 -14.34 10.78 -26.43
CA GLU A 265 -13.47 11.23 -25.33
C GLU A 265 -14.09 10.99 -23.95
N VAL A 266 -15.40 11.22 -23.79
CA VAL A 266 -16.12 10.98 -22.53
C VAL A 266 -16.14 9.49 -22.17
N GLU A 267 -16.42 8.61 -23.14
CA GLU A 267 -16.41 7.17 -22.91
C GLU A 267 -15.01 6.65 -22.56
N TYR A 268 -13.98 7.19 -23.21
CA TYR A 268 -12.58 6.86 -22.95
C TYR A 268 -12.19 7.21 -21.51
N TRP A 269 -12.36 8.46 -21.10
CA TRP A 269 -12.03 8.93 -19.75
C TRP A 269 -12.89 8.30 -18.64
N THR A 270 -14.13 7.93 -18.96
CA THR A 270 -14.94 7.14 -18.03
C THR A 270 -14.37 5.74 -17.86
N PHE A 271 -13.96 5.10 -18.96
CA PHE A 271 -13.39 3.76 -18.94
C PHE A 271 -12.09 3.70 -18.13
N THR A 272 -11.18 4.66 -18.28
CA THR A 272 -9.90 4.71 -17.55
C THR A 272 -10.11 4.79 -16.03
N ALA A 273 -10.99 5.68 -15.58
CA ALA A 273 -11.29 5.84 -14.16
C ALA A 273 -11.88 4.55 -13.53
N PHE A 274 -12.84 3.90 -14.22
CA PHE A 274 -13.42 2.64 -13.73
C PHE A 274 -12.43 1.47 -13.80
N GLN A 275 -11.56 1.44 -14.81
CA GLN A 275 -10.53 0.42 -14.94
C GLN A 275 -9.59 0.43 -13.72
N GLY A 276 -9.17 1.60 -13.23
CA GLY A 276 -8.32 1.71 -12.04
C GLY A 276 -8.99 1.09 -10.80
N VAL A 277 -10.26 1.40 -10.58
CA VAL A 277 -11.06 0.88 -9.45
C VAL A 277 -11.24 -0.64 -9.53
N LEU A 278 -11.63 -1.16 -10.70
CA LEU A 278 -11.81 -2.60 -10.91
C LEU A 278 -10.51 -3.37 -10.67
N SER A 279 -9.39 -2.80 -11.11
CA SER A 279 -8.05 -3.34 -10.89
C SER A 279 -7.68 -3.39 -9.40
N GLY A 280 -7.95 -2.29 -8.68
CA GLY A 280 -7.74 -2.20 -7.25
C GLY A 280 -8.56 -3.24 -6.47
N ILE A 281 -9.85 -3.36 -6.77
CA ILE A 281 -10.73 -4.36 -6.17
C ILE A 281 -10.19 -5.76 -6.44
N ALA A 282 -9.82 -6.06 -7.69
CA ALA A 282 -9.32 -7.36 -8.08
C ALA A 282 -8.02 -7.75 -7.35
N LEU A 283 -7.09 -6.79 -7.16
CA LEU A 283 -5.87 -6.99 -6.38
C LEU A 283 -6.12 -7.13 -4.87
N GLY A 284 -7.23 -6.59 -4.36
CA GLY A 284 -7.64 -6.75 -2.96
C GLY A 284 -8.25 -8.12 -2.62
N ILE A 285 -8.88 -8.79 -3.60
CA ILE A 285 -9.57 -10.10 -3.42
C ILE A 285 -8.73 -11.16 -2.71
N PRO A 286 -7.46 -11.44 -3.07
CA PRO A 286 -6.65 -12.45 -2.38
C PRO A 286 -6.59 -12.19 -0.87
N PHE A 287 -6.34 -10.94 -0.47
CA PHE A 287 -6.20 -10.57 0.94
C PHE A 287 -7.54 -10.60 1.68
N TRP A 288 -8.63 -10.13 1.08
CA TRP A 288 -9.97 -10.28 1.67
C TRP A 288 -10.36 -11.75 1.83
N SER A 289 -9.99 -12.59 0.87
CA SER A 289 -10.25 -14.02 0.92
C SER A 289 -9.52 -14.68 2.10
N ILE A 290 -8.25 -14.33 2.31
CA ILE A 290 -7.48 -14.76 3.49
C ILE A 290 -8.10 -14.21 4.79
N SER A 291 -8.52 -12.95 4.79
CA SER A 291 -9.19 -12.34 5.95
C SER A 291 -10.42 -13.14 6.38
N ILE A 292 -11.28 -13.51 5.44
CA ILE A 292 -12.47 -14.31 5.70
C ILE A 292 -12.08 -15.70 6.21
N ALA A 293 -11.08 -16.32 5.60
CA ALA A 293 -10.60 -17.65 5.98
C ALA A 293 -10.07 -17.70 7.42
N LEU A 294 -9.36 -16.65 7.85
CA LEU A 294 -8.74 -16.56 9.18
C LEU A 294 -9.64 -15.92 10.24
N LYS A 295 -10.83 -15.43 9.88
CA LYS A 295 -11.74 -14.71 10.79
C LYS A 295 -12.04 -15.45 12.10
N ASN A 296 -12.19 -16.77 12.02
CA ASN A 296 -12.48 -17.62 13.18
C ASN A 296 -11.21 -18.10 13.91
N SER A 297 -10.07 -18.17 13.21
CA SER A 297 -8.80 -18.64 13.78
C SER A 297 -8.03 -17.54 14.48
N SER A 298 -7.92 -16.36 13.87
CA SER A 298 -7.30 -15.17 14.46
C SER A 298 -7.93 -13.92 13.90
N LYS A 299 -8.79 -13.27 14.72
CA LYS A 299 -9.43 -12.03 14.32
C LYS A 299 -8.44 -10.89 14.03
N LYS A 300 -7.28 -10.90 14.70
CA LYS A 300 -6.22 -9.90 14.52
C LYS A 300 -5.58 -10.02 13.14
N ILE A 301 -5.18 -11.24 12.73
CA ILE A 301 -4.63 -11.46 11.39
C ILE A 301 -5.69 -11.25 10.32
N SER A 302 -6.92 -11.71 10.58
CA SER A 302 -8.06 -11.43 9.69
C SER A 302 -8.21 -9.93 9.44
N TYR A 303 -8.17 -9.10 10.48
CA TYR A 303 -8.20 -7.64 10.33
C TYR A 303 -7.02 -7.12 9.49
N TYR A 304 -5.79 -7.58 9.73
CA TYR A 304 -4.64 -7.17 8.90
C TYR A 304 -4.84 -7.49 7.43
N MET A 305 -5.35 -8.68 7.11
CA MET A 305 -5.60 -9.05 5.72
C MET A 305 -6.75 -8.26 5.10
N LEU A 306 -7.75 -7.85 5.89
CA LEU A 306 -8.76 -6.90 5.42
C LEU A 306 -8.12 -5.55 5.05
N VAL A 307 -7.26 -5.03 5.93
CA VAL A 307 -6.56 -3.77 5.73
C VAL A 307 -5.64 -3.86 4.50
N CYS A 308 -4.90 -4.95 4.31
CA CYS A 308 -4.11 -5.18 3.10
C CYS A 308 -4.96 -5.14 1.82
N GLY A 309 -6.13 -5.79 1.82
CA GLY A 309 -7.01 -5.82 0.66
C GLY A 309 -7.49 -4.43 0.26
N PHE A 310 -7.94 -3.63 1.24
CA PHE A 310 -8.29 -2.23 0.98
C PHE A 310 -7.08 -1.36 0.62
N ALA A 311 -5.91 -1.62 1.20
CA ALA A 311 -4.70 -0.91 0.87
C ALA A 311 -4.32 -1.08 -0.60
N PHE A 312 -4.33 -2.31 -1.13
CA PHE A 312 -4.13 -2.54 -2.57
C PHE A 312 -5.21 -1.87 -3.42
N CYS A 313 -6.47 -1.94 -3.00
CA CYS A 313 -7.57 -1.31 -3.71
C CYS A 313 -7.40 0.20 -3.83
N ILE A 314 -7.14 0.87 -2.70
CA ILE A 314 -6.92 2.32 -2.64
C ILE A 314 -5.66 2.71 -3.39
N PHE A 315 -4.55 1.98 -3.22
CA PHE A 315 -3.27 2.29 -3.87
C PHE A 315 -3.39 2.28 -5.40
N ILE A 316 -4.04 1.26 -5.96
CA ILE A 316 -4.18 1.11 -7.41
C ILE A 316 -5.21 2.08 -7.98
N THR A 317 -6.32 2.29 -7.27
CA THR A 317 -7.32 3.29 -7.66
C THR A 317 -6.71 4.69 -7.64
N ALA A 318 -5.99 5.07 -6.59
CA ALA A 318 -5.32 6.36 -6.53
C ALA A 318 -4.22 6.50 -7.59
N GLY A 319 -3.54 5.40 -7.92
CA GLY A 319 -2.51 5.37 -8.96
C GLY A 319 -3.03 5.51 -10.39
N SER A 320 -4.35 5.57 -10.59
CA SER A 320 -4.98 5.94 -11.86
C SER A 320 -5.52 7.37 -11.86
N ALA A 321 -5.33 8.14 -10.79
CA ALA A 321 -5.68 9.54 -10.75
C ALA A 321 -4.69 10.35 -11.60
N ILE A 322 -5.21 11.21 -12.46
CA ILE A 322 -4.45 12.07 -13.37
C ILE A 322 -4.87 13.52 -13.11
N ILE A 323 -3.91 14.45 -13.12
CA ILE A 323 -4.17 15.90 -12.92
C ILE A 323 -3.51 16.70 -14.05
N ASP A 324 -3.59 16.18 -15.27
CA ASP A 324 -2.83 16.66 -16.44
C ASP A 324 -3.11 18.13 -16.79
N HIS A 325 -4.33 18.60 -16.57
CA HIS A 325 -4.73 19.97 -16.88
C HIS A 325 -4.98 20.84 -15.65
N SER A 326 -4.67 20.36 -14.44
CA SER A 326 -4.89 21.10 -13.18
C SER A 326 -6.32 21.69 -13.10
N PRO A 327 -7.35 20.83 -12.99
CA PRO A 327 -8.74 21.28 -13.04
C PRO A 327 -9.10 22.22 -11.89
N TYR A 328 -10.21 22.94 -12.03
CA TYR A 328 -10.72 23.81 -10.97
C TYR A 328 -12.11 23.37 -10.51
N PRO A 329 -12.26 22.81 -9.28
CA PRO A 329 -11.26 22.45 -8.26
C PRO A 329 -10.28 21.36 -8.72
N PRO A 330 -9.16 21.14 -7.99
CA PRO A 330 -8.14 20.16 -8.36
C PRO A 330 -8.62 18.72 -8.08
N PHE A 331 -9.62 18.27 -8.83
CA PHE A 331 -10.10 16.89 -8.82
C PHE A 331 -8.97 15.91 -9.17
N GLY A 332 -9.03 14.73 -8.57
CA GLY A 332 -7.95 13.73 -8.56
C GLY A 332 -6.95 13.92 -7.42
N LEU A 333 -6.85 15.13 -6.84
CA LEU A 333 -5.90 15.40 -5.75
C LEU A 333 -6.22 14.61 -4.49
N VAL A 334 -7.50 14.47 -4.13
CA VAL A 334 -7.92 13.72 -2.93
C VAL A 334 -7.57 12.24 -3.10
N ALA A 335 -7.77 11.70 -4.30
CA ALA A 335 -7.35 10.34 -4.64
C ALA A 335 -5.82 10.16 -4.49
N ILE A 336 -4.99 11.07 -5.04
CA ILE A 336 -3.53 11.01 -4.88
C ILE A 336 -3.14 11.04 -3.40
N MET A 337 -3.79 11.88 -2.58
CA MET A 337 -3.52 11.97 -1.13
C MET A 337 -3.85 10.68 -0.37
N CYS A 338 -4.58 9.74 -0.97
CA CYS A 338 -4.82 8.41 -0.41
C CYS A 338 -3.69 7.40 -0.69
N MET A 339 -2.73 7.68 -1.59
CA MET A 339 -1.60 6.77 -1.90
C MET A 339 -0.67 6.56 -0.71
N GLN A 340 -0.32 7.63 0.00
CA GLN A 340 0.47 7.51 1.22
C GLN A 340 -0.25 6.69 2.30
N LEU A 341 -1.57 6.89 2.47
CA LEU A 341 -2.36 6.17 3.46
C LEU A 341 -2.39 4.67 3.15
N SER A 342 -2.62 4.34 1.88
CA SER A 342 -2.66 2.94 1.43
C SER A 342 -1.32 2.24 1.54
N SER A 343 -0.21 2.88 1.15
CA SER A 343 1.12 2.30 1.35
C SER A 343 1.43 2.05 2.83
N PHE A 344 1.07 2.97 3.72
CA PHE A 344 1.18 2.79 5.18
C PHE A 344 0.33 1.63 5.69
N MET A 345 -0.93 1.53 5.24
CA MET A 345 -1.83 0.42 5.58
C MET A 345 -1.22 -0.92 5.15
N LEU A 346 -0.66 -0.98 3.95
CA LEU A 346 -0.03 -2.17 3.39
C LEU A 346 1.20 -2.59 4.19
N PHE A 347 2.10 -1.65 4.49
CA PHE A 347 3.29 -1.89 5.30
C PHE A 347 2.92 -2.38 6.71
N THR A 348 2.05 -1.64 7.41
CA THR A 348 1.70 -1.96 8.79
C THR A 348 0.94 -3.27 8.90
N ALA A 349 0.01 -3.54 7.99
CA ALA A 349 -0.77 -4.77 8.03
C ALA A 349 0.08 -6.00 7.70
N LEU A 350 0.91 -5.96 6.65
CA LEU A 350 1.81 -7.08 6.32
C LEU A 350 2.84 -7.31 7.43
N TYR A 351 3.55 -6.26 7.86
CA TYR A 351 4.61 -6.43 8.85
C TYR A 351 4.06 -6.85 10.22
N SER A 352 2.97 -6.23 10.68
CA SER A 352 2.33 -6.62 11.95
C SER A 352 1.72 -8.02 11.89
N SER A 353 1.28 -8.47 10.72
CA SER A 353 0.82 -9.86 10.54
C SER A 353 1.98 -10.85 10.66
N ALA A 354 3.13 -10.56 10.04
CA ALA A 354 4.33 -11.40 10.14
C ALA A 354 4.81 -11.53 11.60
N ILE A 355 4.88 -10.42 12.33
CA ILE A 355 5.23 -10.39 13.76
C ILE A 355 4.22 -11.19 14.59
N SER A 356 2.92 -11.00 14.34
CA SER A 356 1.89 -11.73 15.10
C SER A 356 1.92 -13.24 14.84
N ILE A 357 2.29 -13.66 13.62
CA ILE A 357 2.46 -15.08 13.27
C ILE A 357 3.74 -15.64 13.89
N SER A 358 4.85 -14.89 13.90
CA SER A 358 6.12 -15.36 14.45
C SER A 358 6.07 -15.60 15.96
N GLU A 359 5.15 -14.94 16.66
CA GLU A 359 4.96 -15.09 18.11
C GLU A 359 4.07 -16.30 18.51
N ASP A 360 3.13 -16.73 17.65
CA ASP A 360 2.13 -17.75 18.02
C ASP A 360 2.33 -19.09 17.27
N ILE A 361 2.87 -20.09 17.98
CA ILE A 361 3.09 -21.45 17.45
C ILE A 361 1.77 -22.11 17.02
N GLY A 362 0.69 -21.91 17.78
CA GLY A 362 -0.63 -22.48 17.49
C GLY A 362 -1.18 -21.89 16.19
N LEU A 363 -1.07 -20.58 16.03
CA LEU A 363 -1.47 -19.87 14.83
C LEU A 363 -0.63 -20.25 13.61
N ARG A 364 0.70 -20.39 13.76
CA ARG A 364 1.56 -20.95 12.70
C ARG A 364 1.12 -22.34 12.29
N ASN A 365 0.84 -23.21 13.25
CA ASN A 365 0.39 -24.57 12.98
C ASN A 365 -0.96 -24.59 12.28
N ILE A 366 -1.91 -23.73 12.68
CA ILE A 366 -3.22 -23.59 12.04
C ILE A 366 -3.04 -23.09 10.60
N ILE A 367 -2.21 -22.06 10.37
CA ILE A 367 -1.93 -21.54 9.03
C ILE A 367 -1.30 -22.63 8.16
N ARG A 368 -0.26 -23.29 8.65
CA ARG A 368 0.46 -24.37 7.93
C ARG A 368 -0.39 -25.62 7.65
N LYS A 369 -1.30 -26.00 8.55
CA LYS A 369 -2.12 -27.21 8.37
C LYS A 369 -3.40 -26.93 7.59
N ASN A 370 -4.08 -25.83 7.86
CA ASN A 370 -5.44 -25.57 7.38
C ASN A 370 -5.49 -24.52 6.26
N PHE A 371 -4.44 -23.70 6.13
CA PHE A 371 -4.43 -22.56 5.20
C PHE A 371 -3.15 -22.48 4.36
N LYS A 372 -2.35 -23.54 4.26
CA LYS A 372 -1.09 -23.55 3.48
C LYS A 372 -1.27 -23.05 2.05
N GLU A 373 -2.29 -23.56 1.37
CA GLU A 373 -2.62 -23.12 0.01
C GLU A 373 -3.22 -21.69 -0.04
N GLN A 374 -3.71 -21.15 1.07
CA GLN A 374 -4.43 -19.86 1.10
C GLN A 374 -3.57 -18.71 1.61
N ALA A 375 -2.61 -19.00 2.48
CA ALA A 375 -1.82 -18.05 3.24
C ALA A 375 -0.31 -18.36 3.11
N ASP A 376 0.12 -18.95 1.98
CA ASP A 376 1.54 -19.32 1.75
C ASP A 376 2.48 -18.12 1.94
N LEU A 377 2.10 -16.93 1.47
CA LEU A 377 2.87 -15.70 1.72
C LEU A 377 3.00 -15.41 3.22
N LEU A 378 1.88 -15.43 3.96
CA LEU A 378 1.85 -15.17 5.41
C LEU A 378 2.63 -16.22 6.21
N GLU A 379 2.51 -17.49 5.83
CA GLU A 379 3.27 -18.58 6.41
C GLU A 379 4.76 -18.31 6.28
N ARG A 380 5.22 -17.97 5.06
CA ARG A 380 6.64 -17.75 4.77
C ARG A 380 7.21 -16.53 5.46
N ILE A 381 6.53 -15.39 5.41
CA ILE A 381 7.00 -14.17 6.07
C ILE A 381 6.94 -14.33 7.60
N GLY A 382 5.95 -15.05 8.14
CA GLY A 382 5.85 -15.33 9.57
C GLY A 382 6.94 -16.28 10.07
N PHE A 383 7.31 -17.31 9.30
CA PHE A 383 8.45 -18.17 9.62
C PHE A 383 9.78 -17.42 9.50
N ALA A 384 9.95 -16.63 8.44
CA ALA A 384 11.16 -15.82 8.28
C ALA A 384 11.34 -14.82 9.44
N GLU A 385 10.27 -14.14 9.85
CA GLU A 385 10.28 -13.23 11.01
C GLU A 385 10.57 -13.98 12.32
N MET A 386 10.06 -15.21 12.48
CA MET A 386 10.36 -16.04 13.64
C MET A 386 11.84 -16.39 13.72
N GLU A 387 12.46 -16.78 12.60
CA GLU A 387 13.88 -17.10 12.57
C GLU A 387 14.74 -15.87 12.87
N GLU A 388 14.42 -14.71 12.29
CA GLU A 388 15.12 -13.45 12.55
C GLU A 388 15.04 -13.06 14.03
N GLU A 389 13.86 -13.15 14.65
CA GLU A 389 13.66 -12.81 16.05
C GLU A 389 14.32 -13.83 17.00
N LEU A 390 14.33 -15.12 16.65
CA LEU A 390 15.05 -16.15 17.41
C LEU A 390 16.56 -15.89 17.39
N LEU A 391 17.15 -15.62 16.22
CA LEU A 391 18.57 -15.26 16.10
C LEU A 391 18.91 -14.05 16.97
N LYS A 392 18.11 -12.98 16.83
CA LYS A 392 18.32 -11.73 17.55
C LYS A 392 18.25 -11.93 19.07
N ARG A 393 17.27 -12.68 19.56
CA ARG A 393 17.13 -12.97 21.00
C ARG A 393 18.26 -13.83 21.52
N THR A 394 18.66 -14.87 20.79
CA THR A 394 19.77 -15.74 21.18
C THR A 394 21.07 -14.94 21.30
N VAL A 395 21.41 -14.13 20.28
CA VAL A 395 22.60 -13.26 20.33
C VAL A 395 22.53 -12.27 21.49
N GLN A 396 21.36 -11.66 21.72
CA GLN A 396 21.18 -10.71 22.83
C GLN A 396 21.34 -11.38 24.20
N ILE A 397 20.77 -12.57 24.40
CA ILE A 397 20.90 -13.33 25.65
C ILE A 397 22.37 -13.71 25.87
N SER A 398 23.03 -14.29 24.86
CA SER A 398 24.44 -14.67 24.94
C SER A 398 25.36 -13.48 25.21
N MET A 399 25.08 -12.33 24.62
CA MET A 399 25.81 -11.09 24.91
C MET A 399 25.59 -10.59 26.33
N ASN A 400 24.35 -10.62 26.82
CA ASN A 400 24.04 -10.24 28.20
C ASN A 400 24.72 -11.18 29.20
N GLU A 401 24.74 -12.48 28.93
CA GLU A 401 25.43 -13.47 29.75
C GLU A 401 26.96 -13.28 29.73
N ALA A 402 27.55 -13.02 28.56
CA ALA A 402 28.98 -12.70 28.42
C ALA A 402 29.37 -11.46 29.23
N ASN A 403 28.55 -10.40 29.16
CA ASN A 403 28.75 -9.18 29.93
C ASN A 403 28.57 -9.41 31.44
N GLN A 404 27.59 -10.21 31.85
CA GLN A 404 27.40 -10.59 33.25
C GLN A 404 28.57 -11.41 33.78
N MET A 405 29.12 -12.33 32.97
CA MET A 405 30.30 -13.13 33.32
C MET A 405 31.51 -12.22 33.57
N TYR A 406 31.76 -11.25 32.67
CA TYR A 406 32.82 -10.26 32.87
C TYR A 406 32.62 -9.45 34.16
N ASN A 407 31.42 -8.93 34.39
CA ASN A 407 31.12 -8.13 35.58
C ASN A 407 31.27 -8.92 36.89
N THR A 408 30.98 -10.23 36.87
CA THR A 408 30.98 -11.07 38.09
C THR A 408 32.32 -11.71 38.36
N THR A 409 33.06 -12.11 37.32
CA THR A 409 34.29 -12.90 37.45
C THR A 409 35.55 -12.14 37.04
N GLY A 410 35.41 -10.99 36.35
CA GLY A 410 36.53 -10.29 35.72
C GLY A 410 37.07 -10.97 34.47
N ILE A 411 36.52 -12.12 34.07
CA ILE A 411 36.95 -12.87 32.89
C ILE A 411 36.25 -12.30 31.66
N GLN A 412 37.05 -11.78 30.72
CA GLN A 412 36.53 -11.27 29.46
C GLN A 412 36.20 -12.44 28.53
N SER A 413 34.93 -12.54 28.13
CA SER A 413 34.54 -13.45 27.06
C SER A 413 35.25 -13.05 25.77
N THR A 414 35.91 -14.00 25.11
CA THR A 414 36.53 -13.79 23.79
C THR A 414 35.50 -13.69 22.67
N VAL A 415 34.23 -13.95 22.96
CA VAL A 415 33.18 -14.11 21.97
C VAL A 415 32.62 -12.75 21.54
N ASN A 416 32.63 -12.49 20.23
CA ASN A 416 32.08 -11.27 19.62
C ASN A 416 30.67 -11.52 19.04
N GLU A 417 29.90 -10.45 18.82
CA GLU A 417 28.51 -10.47 18.29
C GLU A 417 28.43 -11.19 16.95
N LEU A 418 29.40 -10.90 16.08
CA LEU A 418 29.48 -11.51 14.75
C LEU A 418 29.69 -13.03 14.84
N GLU A 419 30.49 -13.49 15.79
CA GLU A 419 30.74 -14.92 16.01
C GLU A 419 29.51 -15.62 16.59
N LEU A 420 28.84 -15.01 17.56
CA LEU A 420 27.58 -15.51 18.12
C LEU A 420 26.50 -15.62 17.05
N LYS A 421 26.40 -14.59 16.21
CA LYS A 421 25.42 -14.58 15.13
C LYS A 421 25.70 -15.70 14.14
N LYS A 422 26.96 -15.87 13.73
CA LYS A 422 27.37 -16.96 12.84
C LYS A 422 27.06 -18.33 13.44
N TYR A 423 27.40 -18.55 14.70
CA TYR A 423 27.13 -19.81 15.39
C TYR A 423 25.63 -20.09 15.52
N ALA A 424 24.83 -19.08 15.87
CA ALA A 424 23.38 -19.23 15.95
C ALA A 424 22.73 -19.52 14.57
N GLU A 425 23.27 -18.95 13.50
CA GLU A 425 22.87 -19.26 12.12
C GLU A 425 23.22 -20.70 11.74
N GLU A 426 24.42 -21.18 12.09
CA GLU A 426 24.85 -22.57 11.87
C GLU A 426 23.93 -23.57 12.59
N VAL A 427 23.62 -23.34 13.87
CA VAL A 427 22.71 -24.18 14.66
C VAL A 427 21.29 -24.20 14.06
N LEU A 428 20.77 -23.04 13.63
CA LEU A 428 19.45 -23.00 12.97
C LEU A 428 19.44 -23.78 11.66
N GLN A 429 20.54 -23.74 10.90
CA GLN A 429 20.66 -24.49 9.65
C GLN A 429 20.69 -26.00 9.91
N GLU A 430 21.44 -26.47 10.92
CA GLU A 430 21.47 -27.88 11.32
C GLU A 430 20.08 -28.39 11.74
N ILE A 431 19.34 -27.61 12.54
CA ILE A 431 17.97 -27.97 12.96
C ILE A 431 17.06 -28.11 11.74
N LYS A 432 17.16 -27.19 10.77
CA LYS A 432 16.35 -27.24 9.54
C LYS A 432 16.64 -28.50 8.74
N ASP A 433 17.90 -28.85 8.57
CA ASP A 433 18.29 -29.99 7.76
C ASP A 433 17.93 -31.31 8.46
N THR A 434 18.01 -31.36 9.78
CA THR A 434 17.53 -32.49 10.59
C THR A 434 16.01 -32.64 10.58
N SER A 435 15.26 -31.55 10.39
CA SER A 435 13.78 -31.57 10.31
C SER A 435 13.22 -31.97 8.94
N LYS A 436 14.07 -32.07 7.91
CA LYS A 436 13.71 -32.48 6.54
C LYS A 436 13.93 -33.98 6.29
N THR A 437 14.83 -34.61 7.04
CA THR A 437 14.97 -36.06 7.18
C THR A 437 13.89 -36.61 8.10
#